data_AF-X6P7X1-F1
#
_entry.id   AF-X6P7X1-F1
#
_cell.length_a   1.000
_cell.length_b   1.000
_cell.length_c   1.000
_cell.angle_alpha   90.00
_cell.angle_beta   90.00
_cell.angle_gamma   90.00
#
_symmetry.space_group_name_H-M   'P 1'
#
loop_
_entity.id
_entity.type
_entity.pdbx_description
1 polymer ?
#
loop_
_entity_poly.entity_id
_entity_poly.type
_entity_poly.pdbx_seq_one_letter_code
_entity_poly.pdbx_strand_id
1 'polypeptide(L)'
;WITHSSSKIDCSQLGYPSNHGPGKGKCRNWSFGGGGYGTKGEGNDGEETLLKQIHFGSGGGSGFGGSGFGRSGGIIELIIEQQLINHGSIQSNGGDGGNGWCDDYGGGGSGGSILIELQCQSQSQSHSNKLEQIFGTITCIGGKQDCGNEGGKGRIAIYGIELSSDDILKIDPKPFNRLNK
;
A
#
# COMPACT_ATOMS: atom_id res chain seq x y z
N TRP A 1 -12.66 11.74 -9.03
CA TRP A 1 -13.68 10.74 -9.38
C TRP A 1 -13.07 9.62 -10.22
N ILE A 2 -13.39 8.36 -9.91
CA ILE A 2 -13.02 7.17 -10.68
C ILE A 2 -14.34 6.44 -10.98
N THR A 3 -14.88 6.63 -12.18
CA THR A 3 -16.27 6.25 -12.50
C THR A 3 -16.42 4.85 -13.08
N HIS A 4 -15.36 4.28 -13.66
CA HIS A 4 -15.40 2.96 -14.28
C HIS A 4 -14.62 1.94 -13.44
N SER A 5 -15.13 0.69 -13.36
CA SER A 5 -14.53 -0.37 -12.55
C SER A 5 -13.12 -0.78 -12.98
N SER A 6 -12.78 -0.57 -14.25
CA SER A 6 -11.44 -0.81 -14.79
C SER A 6 -10.47 0.36 -14.62
N SER A 7 -10.94 1.54 -14.18
CA SER A 7 -10.08 2.70 -13.97
C SER A 7 -9.21 2.52 -12.73
N LYS A 8 -7.98 3.04 -12.80
CA LYS A 8 -7.02 2.91 -11.70
C LYS A 8 -6.20 4.19 -11.48
N ILE A 9 -5.98 4.54 -10.22
CA ILE A 9 -4.86 5.36 -9.78
C ILE A 9 -3.78 4.38 -9.32
N ASP A 10 -2.64 4.34 -10.01
CA ASP A 10 -1.65 3.27 -9.84
C ASP A 10 -0.27 3.86 -9.60
N CYS A 11 0.21 3.72 -8.36
CA CYS A 11 1.57 4.02 -7.94
C CYS A 11 2.34 2.75 -7.55
N SER A 12 1.94 1.60 -8.09
CA SER A 12 2.65 0.35 -7.85
C SER A 12 4.06 0.40 -8.44
N GLN A 13 5.02 -0.21 -7.77
CA GLN A 13 6.43 -0.31 -8.20
C GLN A 13 7.17 1.04 -8.37
N LEU A 14 6.58 2.16 -7.96
CA LEU A 14 7.16 3.50 -8.07
C LEU A 14 8.01 3.92 -6.87
N GLY A 15 8.15 3.08 -5.85
CA GLY A 15 8.99 3.38 -4.69
C GLY A 15 10.44 2.93 -4.86
N TYR A 16 11.07 2.50 -3.77
CA TYR A 16 12.47 2.15 -3.76
C TYR A 16 12.77 0.98 -4.71
N PRO A 17 13.89 1.05 -5.46
CA PRO A 17 14.34 -0.05 -6.27
C PRO A 17 14.81 -1.21 -5.39
N SER A 18 15.02 -2.36 -6.02
CA SER A 18 15.64 -3.54 -5.42
C SER A 18 16.86 -3.21 -4.57
N ASN A 19 17.02 -3.85 -3.42
CA ASN A 19 18.11 -3.60 -2.47
C ASN A 19 18.23 -2.13 -2.01
N HIS A 20 17.15 -1.35 -2.04
CA HIS A 20 17.10 0.01 -1.52
C HIS A 20 15.88 0.22 -0.61
N GLY A 21 15.93 1.28 0.18
CA GLY A 21 14.89 1.65 1.13
C GLY A 21 15.11 1.10 2.53
N PRO A 22 14.48 1.71 3.55
CA PRO A 22 14.46 1.18 4.91
C PRO A 22 13.87 -0.24 4.92
N GLY A 23 14.50 -1.16 5.64
CA GLY A 23 13.98 -2.53 5.76
C GLY A 23 14.14 -3.40 4.50
N LYS A 24 14.87 -2.92 3.48
CA LYS A 24 15.18 -3.68 2.27
C LYS A 24 15.64 -5.12 2.53
N GLY A 25 15.34 -6.00 1.58
CA GLY A 25 15.76 -7.40 1.66
C GLY A 25 17.28 -7.52 1.70
N LYS A 26 17.80 -8.45 2.50
CA LYS A 26 19.25 -8.68 2.58
C LYS A 26 19.73 -9.39 1.32
N CYS A 27 20.77 -8.84 0.70
CA CYS A 27 21.58 -9.58 -0.26
C CYS A 27 22.40 -10.62 0.52
N ARG A 28 22.20 -11.90 0.26
CA ARG A 28 22.95 -13.00 0.88
C ARG A 28 23.86 -13.62 -0.17
N ASN A 29 25.15 -13.74 0.16
CA ASN A 29 26.17 -14.16 -0.81
C ASN A 29 26.01 -15.61 -1.31
N TRP A 30 25.24 -16.47 -0.65
CA TRP A 30 25.16 -17.91 -0.99
C TRP A 30 23.81 -18.56 -0.62
N SER A 31 22.78 -17.78 -0.30
CA SER A 31 21.47 -18.30 0.10
C SER A 31 20.37 -17.33 -0.31
N PHE A 32 19.17 -17.85 -0.58
CA PHE A 32 17.96 -17.12 -0.99
C PHE A 32 17.89 -15.68 -0.45
N GLY A 33 17.82 -14.70 -1.37
CA GLY A 33 17.59 -13.31 -1.02
C GLY A 33 16.24 -13.18 -0.30
N GLY A 34 16.23 -12.60 0.89
CA GLY A 34 14.99 -12.43 1.65
C GLY A 34 14.10 -11.34 1.04
N GLY A 35 12.79 -11.47 1.24
CA GLY A 35 11.84 -10.38 1.00
C GLY A 35 12.25 -9.12 1.77
N GLY A 36 11.92 -7.95 1.22
CA GLY A 36 12.07 -6.71 1.96
C GLY A 36 11.19 -6.75 3.20
N TYR A 37 11.80 -6.64 4.38
CA TYR A 37 11.09 -6.32 5.61
C TYR A 37 10.61 -4.88 5.48
N GLY A 38 9.50 -4.66 4.77
CA GLY A 38 8.66 -3.50 5.07
C GLY A 38 8.50 -3.50 6.58
N THR A 39 9.01 -2.46 7.24
CA THR A 39 9.07 -2.29 8.70
C THR A 39 7.89 -3.02 9.34
N LYS A 40 8.16 -4.16 10.00
CA LYS A 40 7.16 -5.12 10.47
C LYS A 40 5.83 -4.46 10.82
N GLY A 41 4.83 -4.63 9.96
CA GLY A 41 3.43 -4.49 10.34
C GLY A 41 2.94 -5.78 11.00
N GLU A 42 3.67 -6.33 11.98
CA GLU A 42 3.22 -7.48 12.79
C GLU A 42 2.39 -7.00 14.01
N GLY A 43 1.67 -5.89 13.86
CA GLY A 43 0.71 -5.41 14.83
C GLY A 43 -0.71 -5.68 14.32
N ASN A 44 -1.56 -6.29 15.16
CA ASN A 44 -3.01 -6.43 14.90
C ASN A 44 -3.74 -5.08 14.78
N ASP A 45 -3.01 -3.98 14.98
CA ASP A 45 -3.45 -2.60 14.92
C ASP A 45 -2.51 -1.86 13.97
N GLY A 46 -3.05 -1.23 12.92
CA GLY A 46 -2.26 -0.43 11.99
C GLY A 46 -1.39 0.57 12.75
N GLU A 47 -0.08 0.54 12.51
CA GLU A 47 0.93 1.27 13.28
C GLU A 47 0.55 2.77 13.40
N GLU A 48 0.42 3.30 14.62
CA GLU A 48 0.16 4.73 14.89
C GLU A 48 1.24 5.66 14.30
N THR A 49 2.37 5.11 13.83
CA THR A 49 3.45 5.85 13.16
C THR A 49 3.02 6.50 11.84
N LEU A 50 1.92 6.03 11.21
CA LEU A 50 1.29 6.69 10.06
C LEU A 50 0.84 8.12 10.37
N LEU A 51 0.64 8.48 11.64
CA LEU A 51 0.32 9.85 12.06
C LEU A 51 1.45 10.84 11.79
N LYS A 52 2.70 10.37 11.63
CA LYS A 52 3.88 11.24 11.51
C LYS A 52 4.39 11.35 10.08
N GLN A 53 4.49 10.25 9.33
CA GLN A 53 5.09 10.26 7.98
C GLN A 53 4.55 9.11 7.10
N ILE A 54 4.22 9.43 5.85
CA ILE A 54 4.00 8.45 4.78
C ILE A 54 5.37 8.07 4.17
N HIS A 55 5.65 6.78 4.01
CA HIS A 55 6.91 6.33 3.40
C HIS A 55 6.66 5.41 2.21
N PHE A 56 7.63 5.40 1.29
CA PHE A 56 7.71 4.40 0.24
C PHE A 56 7.85 3.01 0.87
N GLY A 57 7.36 1.99 0.17
CA GLY A 57 7.68 0.60 0.53
C GLY A 57 9.19 0.33 0.41
N SER A 58 9.65 -0.83 0.86
CA SER A 58 11.05 -1.24 0.70
C SER A 58 11.25 -2.10 -0.56
N GLY A 59 12.42 -1.99 -1.21
CA GLY A 59 12.75 -2.86 -2.32
C GLY A 59 13.08 -4.29 -1.88
N GLY A 60 12.75 -5.26 -2.73
CA GLY A 60 13.08 -6.67 -2.52
C GLY A 60 14.59 -6.93 -2.51
N GLY A 61 15.01 -8.00 -1.84
CA GLY A 61 16.41 -8.42 -1.76
C GLY A 61 16.89 -9.20 -2.99
N SER A 62 18.18 -9.08 -3.32
CA SER A 62 18.82 -9.82 -4.40
C SER A 62 19.55 -11.09 -3.99
N GLY A 63 19.44 -12.13 -4.82
CA GLY A 63 20.34 -13.29 -4.84
C GLY A 63 21.54 -13.11 -5.79
N PHE A 64 22.48 -14.07 -5.79
CA PHE A 64 23.71 -14.01 -6.60
C PHE A 64 23.41 -14.03 -8.10
N GLY A 65 23.94 -13.06 -8.85
CA GLY A 65 23.84 -13.01 -10.32
C GLY A 65 22.48 -12.61 -10.90
N GLY A 66 21.47 -12.33 -10.06
CA GLY A 66 20.14 -11.98 -10.53
C GLY A 66 19.98 -10.49 -10.83
N SER A 67 19.33 -10.18 -11.95
CA SER A 67 18.66 -8.89 -12.23
C SER A 67 17.15 -9.11 -12.18
N GLY A 68 16.39 -8.17 -11.62
CA GLY A 68 14.92 -8.26 -11.52
C GLY A 68 14.47 -8.66 -10.12
N PHE A 69 14.46 -7.73 -9.19
CA PHE A 69 13.83 -7.93 -7.88
C PHE A 69 12.70 -6.93 -7.73
N GLY A 70 11.76 -7.22 -6.84
CA GLY A 70 10.58 -6.40 -6.68
C GLY A 70 10.93 -4.97 -6.29
N ARG A 71 10.47 -4.00 -7.09
CA ARG A 71 10.43 -2.60 -6.69
C ARG A 71 9.29 -2.40 -5.71
N SER A 72 9.43 -1.47 -4.77
CA SER A 72 8.37 -1.23 -3.81
C SER A 72 7.21 -0.41 -4.38
N GLY A 73 6.06 -0.44 -3.71
CA GLY A 73 4.98 0.51 -3.94
C GLY A 73 5.39 1.95 -3.60
N GLY A 74 4.74 2.89 -4.30
CA GLY A 74 4.90 4.33 -4.17
C GLY A 74 4.20 4.93 -2.94
N ILE A 75 3.95 6.23 -3.00
CA ILE A 75 3.14 6.93 -2.00
C ILE A 75 2.01 7.64 -2.73
N ILE A 76 0.79 7.53 -2.20
CA ILE A 76 -0.36 8.30 -2.65
C ILE A 76 -0.89 9.08 -1.44
N GLU A 77 -1.06 10.38 -1.60
CA GLU A 77 -1.77 11.24 -0.66
C GLU A 77 -2.95 11.89 -1.39
N LEU A 78 -4.17 11.63 -0.91
CA LEU A 78 -5.41 12.19 -1.45
C LEU A 78 -6.07 13.05 -0.38
N ILE A 79 -6.26 14.33 -0.70
CA ILE A 79 -7.05 15.26 0.10
C ILE A 79 -8.36 15.49 -0.64
N ILE A 80 -9.47 15.08 -0.04
CA ILE A 80 -10.80 15.10 -0.64
C ILE A 80 -11.66 16.13 0.11
N GLU A 81 -11.91 17.25 -0.56
CA GLU A 81 -12.68 18.35 0.03
C GLU A 81 -14.19 18.10 0.03
N GLN A 82 -14.69 17.32 -0.93
CA GLN A 82 -16.13 17.16 -1.17
C GLN A 82 -16.57 15.69 -1.09
N GLN A 83 -16.22 14.89 -2.09
CA GLN A 83 -16.70 13.51 -2.21
C GLN A 83 -15.70 12.64 -2.96
N LEU A 84 -15.42 11.48 -2.40
CA LEU A 84 -14.74 10.38 -3.05
C LEU A 84 -15.78 9.46 -3.69
N ILE A 85 -15.77 9.44 -5.01
CA ILE A 85 -16.46 8.41 -5.80
C ILE A 85 -15.38 7.58 -6.48
N ASN A 86 -15.18 6.37 -5.97
CA ASN A 86 -14.26 5.38 -6.54
C ASN A 86 -15.00 4.07 -6.83
N HIS A 87 -15.27 3.79 -8.10
CA HIS A 87 -15.75 2.48 -8.55
C HIS A 87 -14.62 1.56 -9.05
N GLY A 88 -13.43 2.11 -9.26
CA GLY A 88 -12.26 1.39 -9.77
C GLY A 88 -11.29 1.01 -8.67
N SER A 89 -10.00 1.27 -8.88
CA SER A 89 -8.96 0.96 -7.91
C SER A 89 -7.93 2.06 -7.63
N ILE A 90 -7.41 2.09 -6.41
CA ILE A 90 -6.27 2.91 -6.00
C ILE A 90 -5.20 1.96 -5.48
N GLN A 91 -4.02 1.98 -6.08
CA GLN A 91 -3.02 0.93 -5.88
C GLN A 91 -1.65 1.53 -5.60
N SER A 92 -0.97 0.98 -4.59
CA SER A 92 0.42 1.25 -4.32
C SER A 92 1.14 -0.06 -4.00
N ASN A 93 1.08 -1.01 -4.93
CA ASN A 93 1.57 -2.37 -4.72
C ASN A 93 3.08 -2.50 -4.97
N GLY A 94 3.72 -3.43 -4.29
CA GLY A 94 5.07 -3.89 -4.59
C GLY A 94 5.10 -4.76 -5.85
N GLY A 95 6.24 -4.80 -6.53
CA GLY A 95 6.46 -5.66 -7.68
C GLY A 95 6.99 -7.02 -7.25
N ASP A 96 6.74 -8.04 -8.05
CA ASP A 96 7.23 -9.39 -7.79
C ASP A 96 8.74 -9.51 -8.04
N GLY A 97 9.26 -8.74 -8.99
CA GLY A 97 10.62 -8.86 -9.49
C GLY A 97 10.68 -9.69 -10.76
N GLY A 98 11.73 -10.50 -10.92
CA GLY A 98 12.01 -11.32 -12.09
C GLY A 98 10.97 -12.42 -12.28
N ASN A 99 10.88 -12.89 -13.52
CA ASN A 99 9.80 -13.73 -14.06
C ASN A 99 9.68 -15.15 -13.47
N GLY A 100 10.45 -15.48 -12.44
CA GLY A 100 10.46 -16.84 -11.94
C GLY A 100 9.52 -17.10 -10.79
N TRP A 101 9.15 -18.38 -10.78
CA TRP A 101 8.37 -19.11 -9.82
C TRP A 101 8.90 -18.88 -8.38
N CYS A 102 8.17 -19.36 -7.37
CA CYS A 102 8.58 -19.20 -5.97
C CYS A 102 9.98 -19.74 -5.62
N ASP A 103 10.60 -20.48 -6.53
CA ASP A 103 11.96 -21.02 -6.42
C ASP A 103 13.06 -20.03 -6.88
N ASP A 104 12.69 -18.92 -7.51
CA ASP A 104 13.65 -17.91 -7.95
C ASP A 104 14.22 -17.11 -6.77
N TYR A 105 15.54 -16.92 -6.80
CA TYR A 105 16.37 -16.34 -5.74
C TYR A 105 16.08 -14.87 -5.35
N GLY A 106 15.03 -14.25 -5.90
CA GLY A 106 14.72 -12.83 -5.75
C GLY A 106 13.47 -12.53 -4.93
N GLY A 107 13.54 -11.58 -4.01
CA GLY A 107 12.42 -11.18 -3.17
C GLY A 107 11.45 -10.17 -3.81
N GLY A 108 10.19 -10.25 -3.41
CA GLY A 108 9.16 -9.27 -3.73
C GLY A 108 9.41 -7.91 -3.05
N GLY A 109 8.99 -6.84 -3.71
CA GLY A 109 9.01 -5.49 -3.16
C GLY A 109 7.83 -5.29 -2.22
N SER A 110 7.98 -4.47 -1.18
CA SER A 110 6.88 -4.20 -0.26
C SER A 110 5.83 -3.29 -0.90
N GLY A 111 4.58 -3.37 -0.43
CA GLY A 111 3.57 -2.36 -0.70
C GLY A 111 3.99 -0.97 -0.20
N GLY A 112 3.42 0.06 -0.81
CA GLY A 112 3.65 1.46 -0.52
C GLY A 112 2.74 2.00 0.58
N SER A 113 2.49 3.31 0.56
CA SER A 113 1.56 3.95 1.50
C SER A 113 0.47 4.72 0.78
N ILE A 114 -0.77 4.61 1.25
CA ILE A 114 -1.90 5.42 0.79
C ILE A 114 -2.47 6.18 2.00
N LEU A 115 -2.57 7.50 1.88
CA LEU A 115 -3.26 8.38 2.81
C LEU A 115 -4.46 9.02 2.11
N ILE A 116 -5.64 8.90 2.70
CA ILE A 116 -6.86 9.56 2.23
C ILE A 116 -7.41 10.41 3.38
N GLU A 117 -7.58 11.70 3.15
CA GLU A 117 -8.12 12.65 4.12
C GLU A 117 -9.40 13.29 3.55
N LEU A 118 -10.54 13.04 4.20
CA LEU A 118 -11.82 13.66 3.86
C LEU A 118 -12.07 14.89 4.73
N GLN A 119 -12.03 16.08 4.13
CA GLN A 119 -12.22 17.35 4.86
C GLN A 119 -13.70 17.77 4.96
N CYS A 120 -14.58 17.10 4.20
CA CYS A 120 -16.00 17.41 4.13
C CYS A 120 -16.78 17.18 5.43
N GLN A 121 -16.27 16.42 6.40
CA GLN A 121 -16.96 16.17 7.68
C GLN A 121 -16.57 17.14 8.80
N SER A 122 -15.42 17.83 8.69
CA SER A 122 -14.95 18.79 9.70
C SER A 122 -15.54 20.19 9.51
N GLN A 123 -16.07 20.51 8.32
CA GLN A 123 -16.69 21.79 8.01
C GLN A 123 -18.20 21.77 8.31
N SER A 124 -18.51 21.90 9.59
CA SER A 124 -19.86 22.05 10.11
C SER A 124 -20.50 23.36 9.64
N GLN A 125 -21.24 23.36 8.51
CA GLN A 125 -22.24 24.41 8.23
C GLN A 125 -23.55 23.83 7.66
N SER A 126 -24.44 23.53 8.60
CA SER A 126 -25.91 23.68 8.56
C SER A 126 -26.78 23.01 7.48
N HIS A 127 -26.26 22.38 6.44
CA HIS A 127 -27.11 21.66 5.48
C HIS A 127 -26.69 20.20 5.28
N SER A 128 -27.49 19.34 5.89
CA SER A 128 -27.45 17.88 6.00
C SER A 128 -27.52 17.12 4.65
N ASN A 129 -26.65 17.44 3.69
CA ASN A 129 -26.42 16.55 2.56
C ASN A 129 -25.15 15.76 2.87
N LYS A 130 -25.31 14.66 3.63
CA LYS A 130 -24.23 13.69 3.87
C LYS A 130 -23.90 13.04 2.53
N LEU A 131 -22.98 13.62 1.77
CA LEU A 131 -22.52 13.06 0.51
C LEU A 131 -21.93 11.68 0.80
N GLU A 132 -22.54 10.66 0.21
CA GLU A 132 -22.12 9.29 0.35
C GLU A 132 -20.74 9.11 -0.28
N GLN A 133 -19.83 8.47 0.44
CA GLN A 133 -18.49 8.18 -0.06
C GLN A 133 -18.51 6.76 -0.63
N ILE A 134 -18.02 6.59 -1.85
CA ILE A 134 -17.96 5.28 -2.51
C ILE A 134 -16.51 4.86 -2.57
N PHE A 135 -16.19 3.79 -1.82
CA PHE A 135 -14.88 3.16 -1.85
C PHE A 135 -14.89 1.96 -2.80
N GLY A 136 -13.99 2.04 -3.78
CA GLY A 136 -13.63 0.93 -4.65
C GLY A 136 -12.48 0.13 -4.04
N THR A 137 -11.77 -0.63 -4.85
CA THR A 137 -10.65 -1.43 -4.37
C THR A 137 -9.46 -0.53 -4.01
N ILE A 138 -8.90 -0.67 -2.82
CA ILE A 138 -7.69 0.06 -2.42
C ILE A 138 -6.64 -0.97 -1.96
N THR A 139 -5.48 -1.00 -2.62
CA THR A 139 -4.44 -1.98 -2.32
C THR A 139 -3.06 -1.40 -2.09
N CYS A 140 -2.37 -1.92 -1.08
CA CYS A 140 -0.94 -1.73 -0.83
C CYS A 140 -0.33 -3.09 -0.48
N ILE A 141 -0.37 -4.04 -1.41
CA ILE A 141 0.10 -5.41 -1.20
C ILE A 141 1.54 -5.51 -1.71
N GLY A 142 2.37 -6.35 -1.08
CA GLY A 142 3.72 -6.63 -1.57
C GLY A 142 3.71 -7.54 -2.80
N GLY A 143 4.85 -7.68 -3.46
CA GLY A 143 5.03 -8.67 -4.52
C GLY A 143 5.20 -10.08 -3.95
N LYS A 144 5.06 -11.11 -4.80
CA LYS A 144 5.31 -12.54 -4.51
C LYS A 144 4.54 -13.10 -3.30
N GLN A 145 3.28 -12.70 -3.11
CA GLN A 145 2.46 -13.09 -1.95
C GLN A 145 2.20 -14.61 -1.82
N ASP A 146 2.48 -15.40 -2.86
CA ASP A 146 2.34 -16.86 -2.85
C ASP A 146 3.66 -17.60 -2.56
N CYS A 147 4.73 -16.86 -2.22
CA CYS A 147 6.08 -17.39 -2.10
C CYS A 147 6.73 -17.02 -0.75
N GLY A 148 7.69 -17.82 -0.27
CA GLY A 148 8.40 -17.56 0.98
C GLY A 148 9.30 -16.31 0.98
N ASN A 149 9.47 -15.65 -0.17
CA ASN A 149 10.21 -14.41 -0.36
C ASN A 149 9.29 -13.23 -0.70
N GLU A 150 8.05 -13.28 -0.23
CA GLU A 150 7.05 -12.22 -0.36
C GLU A 150 7.54 -10.87 0.15
N GLY A 151 7.09 -9.81 -0.51
CA GLY A 151 7.18 -8.46 0.00
C GLY A 151 6.12 -8.22 1.07
N GLY A 152 6.47 -7.49 2.11
CA GLY A 152 5.48 -7.08 3.12
C GLY A 152 4.37 -6.20 2.54
N LYS A 153 3.17 -6.29 3.12
CA LYS A 153 2.10 -5.32 2.87
C LYS A 153 2.54 -3.92 3.27
N GLY A 154 2.01 -2.94 2.55
CA GLY A 154 2.18 -1.51 2.78
C GLY A 154 1.26 -1.00 3.87
N ARG A 155 0.81 0.25 3.74
CA ARG A 155 0.00 0.92 4.77
C ARG A 155 -1.09 1.78 4.16
N ILE A 156 -2.26 1.76 4.77
CA ILE A 156 -3.40 2.58 4.34
C ILE A 156 -3.93 3.34 5.56
N ALA A 157 -4.07 4.64 5.45
CA ALA A 157 -4.70 5.49 6.46
C ALA A 157 -5.83 6.30 5.83
N ILE A 158 -7.00 6.31 6.47
CA ILE A 158 -8.20 7.00 6.01
C ILE A 158 -8.75 7.85 7.16
N TYR A 159 -8.82 9.16 6.94
CA TYR A 159 -9.31 10.15 7.90
C TYR A 159 -10.58 10.85 7.43
N GLY A 160 -11.36 11.36 8.38
CA GLY A 160 -12.53 12.20 8.08
C GLY A 160 -13.80 11.43 7.75
N ILE A 161 -13.82 10.11 7.99
CA ILE A 161 -15.02 9.27 7.86
C ILE A 161 -14.87 7.98 8.67
N GLU A 162 -15.98 7.47 9.21
CA GLU A 162 -16.07 6.11 9.73
C GLU A 162 -16.43 5.15 8.58
N LEU A 163 -15.58 4.14 8.36
CA LEU A 163 -15.78 3.16 7.29
C LEU A 163 -16.81 2.10 7.69
N SER A 164 -17.65 1.71 6.75
CA SER A 164 -18.50 0.53 6.92
C SER A 164 -17.67 -0.76 6.85
N SER A 165 -18.19 -1.85 7.42
CA SER A 165 -17.56 -3.17 7.28
C SER A 165 -17.39 -3.59 5.82
N ASP A 166 -18.37 -3.27 4.96
CA ASP A 166 -18.33 -3.59 3.54
C ASP A 166 -17.26 -2.79 2.79
N ASP A 167 -16.97 -1.56 3.21
CA ASP A 167 -15.87 -0.77 2.64
C ASP A 167 -14.51 -1.29 3.09
N ILE A 168 -14.38 -1.72 4.35
CA ILE A 168 -13.15 -2.32 4.87
C ILE A 168 -12.79 -3.59 4.08
N LEU A 169 -13.77 -4.39 3.65
CA LEU A 169 -13.53 -5.59 2.83
C LEU A 169 -12.90 -5.29 1.46
N LYS A 170 -12.99 -4.06 0.96
CA LYS A 170 -12.43 -3.63 -0.34
C LYS A 170 -11.01 -3.07 -0.21
N ILE A 171 -10.47 -3.02 1.01
CA ILE A 171 -9.21 -2.33 1.34
C ILE A 171 -8.22 -3.33 1.94
N ASP A 172 -7.06 -3.51 1.29
CA ASP A 172 -6.01 -4.42 1.77
C ASP A 172 -4.62 -3.77 1.68
N PRO A 173 -3.87 -3.60 2.79
CA PRO A 173 -4.14 -4.05 4.16
C PRO A 173 -5.28 -3.30 4.85
N LYS A 174 -5.76 -3.87 5.97
CA LYS A 174 -6.74 -3.23 6.85
C LYS A 174 -6.31 -1.78 7.14
N PRO A 175 -7.15 -0.78 6.84
CA PRO A 175 -6.75 0.61 6.99
C PRO A 175 -6.74 1.02 8.47
N PHE A 176 -5.84 1.94 8.80
CA PHE A 176 -6.00 2.77 9.98
C PHE A 176 -7.10 3.81 9.71
N ASN A 177 -8.18 3.78 10.48
CA ASN A 177 -9.33 4.66 10.27
C ASN A 177 -9.64 5.49 11.53
N ARG A 178 -9.71 6.82 11.37
CA ARG A 178 -10.13 7.75 12.43
C ARG A 178 -10.92 8.91 11.83
N LEU A 179 -11.84 9.49 12.60
CA LEU A 179 -12.57 10.69 12.17
C LEU A 179 -11.65 11.92 12.07
N ASN A 180 -10.66 12.01 12.95
CA ASN A 180 -9.72 13.13 13.01
C ASN A 180 -8.28 12.63 12.83
N LYS A 181 -7.47 13.45 12.18
CA LYS A 181 -6.03 13.24 11.99
C LYS A 181 -5.25 13.51 13.28
#